data_AF-A0A1W1HMZ9-F1
#
_entry.id   AF-A0A1W1HMZ9-F1
#
_cell.length_a   1.000
_cell.length_b   1.000
_cell.length_c   1.000
_cell.angle_alpha   90.00
_cell.angle_beta   90.00
_cell.angle_gamma   90.00
#
_symmetry.space_group_name_H-M   'P 1'
#
loop_
_entity.id
_entity.type
_entity.pdbx_description
1 polymer ?
#
loop_
_entity_poly.entity_id
_entity_poly.type
_entity_poly.pdbx_seq_one_letter_code
_entity_poly.pdbx_strand_id
1 'polypeptide(L)'
;MAQPQAAAKKQMAVNEDEQEEKAPDTKLYEELGELARFIDTTMKTLSEFSAPVNASTEQLPQAQTHLLNLKTQTEQGTHRVMLEVEAIQDNHAQISKMLKEMTQTLQQAQVSPALIQQMHTLGQTLGQDDKRLLDIMTALSFQDLVAQSVNKLVTILDEVEHKLLQLVVVFGPYQKQAAKTDQGKASEMLKQLEATKNTSMDQDLADEILKQFGFN
;
A
#
# COMPACT_ATOMS: atom_id res chain seq x y z
N MET A 1 101.56 -30.02 10.07
CA MET A 1 102.15 -30.58 8.84
C MET A 1 101.04 -31.26 8.05
N ALA A 2 101.11 -31.17 6.72
CA ALA A 2 100.35 -31.88 5.68
C ALA A 2 98.91 -31.42 5.34
N GLN A 3 98.81 -30.62 4.27
CA GLN A 3 97.99 -30.93 3.09
C GLN A 3 98.89 -31.73 2.10
N PRO A 4 98.42 -32.47 1.05
CA PRO A 4 97.48 -31.97 0.02
C PRO A 4 96.63 -32.97 -0.83
N GLN A 5 95.67 -32.38 -1.57
CA GLN A 5 95.23 -32.56 -2.98
C GLN A 5 94.85 -33.93 -3.61
N ALA A 6 93.69 -33.94 -4.34
CA ALA A 6 93.56 -34.03 -5.82
C ALA A 6 92.22 -34.73 -6.23
N ALA A 7 91.28 -34.06 -6.94
CA ALA A 7 91.05 -34.08 -8.42
C ALA A 7 90.08 -35.21 -8.88
N ALA A 8 89.24 -35.16 -9.93
CA ALA A 8 88.68 -34.15 -10.84
C ALA A 8 87.77 -34.89 -11.88
N LYS A 9 86.75 -34.20 -12.45
CA LYS A 9 86.12 -34.37 -13.81
C LYS A 9 85.28 -35.65 -14.10
N LYS A 10 84.24 -35.70 -14.95
CA LYS A 10 83.48 -34.79 -15.86
C LYS A 10 82.37 -35.64 -16.54
N GLN A 11 81.14 -35.15 -16.68
CA GLN A 11 80.35 -35.23 -17.94
C GLN A 11 79.04 -34.42 -17.89
N MET A 12 78.84 -33.65 -18.95
CA MET A 12 77.66 -32.84 -19.29
C MET A 12 76.75 -33.68 -20.21
N ALA A 13 75.44 -33.52 -20.09
CA ALA A 13 74.49 -33.61 -21.20
C ALA A 13 73.39 -32.57 -20.95
N VAL A 14 73.10 -31.81 -22.00
CA VAL A 14 72.21 -30.65 -22.11
C VAL A 14 70.94 -31.10 -22.87
N ASN A 15 69.87 -30.31 -22.74
CA ASN A 15 68.61 -30.25 -23.51
C ASN A 15 67.41 -30.92 -22.82
N GLU A 16 66.21 -30.34 -22.76
CA GLU A 16 65.61 -29.09 -23.26
C GLU A 16 64.25 -28.97 -22.55
N ASP A 17 63.85 -27.74 -22.20
CA ASP A 17 62.48 -27.31 -21.87
C ASP A 17 61.80 -28.02 -20.65
N GLU A 18 61.05 -27.37 -19.76
CA GLU A 18 60.04 -26.36 -19.95
C GLU A 18 59.97 -25.45 -18.71
N GLN A 19 59.65 -24.19 -18.97
CA GLN A 19 59.21 -23.23 -17.97
C GLN A 19 57.95 -23.72 -17.29
N GLU A 20 57.90 -23.74 -15.95
CA GLU A 20 56.63 -23.60 -15.23
C GLU A 20 56.81 -22.58 -14.10
N GLU A 21 56.62 -21.31 -14.49
CA GLU A 21 56.30 -20.24 -13.56
C GLU A 21 54.78 -20.26 -13.31
N LYS A 22 54.38 -20.35 -12.03
CA LYS A 22 53.08 -19.96 -11.40
C LYS A 22 51.76 -20.59 -11.88
N ALA A 23 51.01 -21.15 -10.91
CA ALA A 23 49.57 -20.90 -10.81
C ALA A 23 48.96 -21.23 -9.42
N PRO A 24 49.03 -20.35 -8.41
CA PRO A 24 48.06 -20.34 -7.32
C PRO A 24 47.08 -19.19 -7.60
N ASP A 25 46.11 -19.40 -8.50
CA ASP A 25 45.11 -18.36 -8.79
C ASP A 25 43.87 -18.91 -9.51
N THR A 26 43.99 -19.99 -10.29
CA THR A 26 42.90 -20.53 -11.13
C THR A 26 41.65 -20.90 -10.34
N LYS A 27 41.78 -21.56 -9.18
CA LYS A 27 40.64 -21.95 -8.33
C LYS A 27 39.95 -20.74 -7.67
N LEU A 28 40.71 -19.71 -7.33
CA LEU A 28 40.14 -18.49 -6.75
C LEU A 28 39.40 -17.67 -7.82
N TYR A 29 39.94 -17.61 -9.04
CA TYR A 29 39.25 -17.01 -10.19
C TYR A 29 38.00 -17.79 -10.61
N GLU A 30 38.00 -19.12 -10.44
CA GLU A 30 36.84 -19.98 -10.74
C GLU A 30 35.71 -19.74 -9.72
N GLU A 31 36.00 -19.76 -8.43
CA GLU A 31 35.04 -19.41 -7.35
C GLU A 31 34.52 -17.97 -7.48
N LEU A 32 35.40 -17.02 -7.83
CA LEU A 32 35.01 -15.63 -8.08
C LEU A 32 34.13 -15.51 -9.33
N GLY A 33 34.37 -16.33 -10.36
CA GLY A 33 33.57 -16.42 -11.57
C GLY A 33 32.18 -17.03 -11.33
N GLU A 34 32.09 -18.06 -10.49
CA GLU A 34 30.81 -18.63 -10.05
C GLU A 34 30.01 -17.64 -9.21
N LEU A 35 30.66 -16.93 -8.28
CA LEU A 35 30.02 -15.88 -7.48
C LEU A 35 29.53 -14.73 -8.37
N ALA A 36 30.32 -14.31 -9.37
CA ALA A 36 29.92 -13.28 -10.32
C ALA A 36 28.71 -13.72 -11.17
N ARG A 37 28.67 -14.97 -11.63
CA ARG A 37 27.52 -15.54 -12.36
C ARG A 37 26.29 -15.68 -11.47
N PHE A 38 26.47 -16.05 -10.20
CA PHE A 38 25.39 -16.13 -9.23
C PHE A 38 24.78 -14.74 -8.97
N ILE A 39 25.63 -13.72 -8.81
CA ILE A 39 25.18 -12.32 -8.70
C ILE A 39 24.45 -11.91 -9.97
N ASP A 40 25.00 -12.16 -11.16
CA ASP A 40 24.38 -11.78 -12.44
C ASP A 40 23.02 -12.47 -12.65
N THR A 41 22.92 -13.77 -12.33
CA THR A 41 21.67 -14.53 -12.43
C THR A 41 20.63 -13.98 -11.44
N THR A 42 21.03 -13.71 -10.20
CA THR A 42 20.15 -13.13 -9.17
C THR A 42 19.66 -11.75 -9.61
N MET A 43 20.53 -10.92 -10.17
CA MET A 43 20.20 -9.59 -10.69
C MET A 43 19.25 -9.67 -11.89
N LYS A 44 19.43 -10.66 -12.77
CA LYS A 44 18.55 -10.88 -13.92
C LYS A 44 17.17 -11.39 -13.50
N THR A 45 17.10 -12.37 -12.61
CA THR A 45 15.84 -12.85 -12.03
C THR A 45 15.12 -11.72 -11.29
N LEU A 46 15.84 -10.87 -10.56
CA LEU A 46 15.24 -9.73 -9.87
C LEU A 46 14.77 -8.63 -10.83
N SER A 47 15.49 -8.43 -11.94
CA SER A 47 15.07 -7.57 -13.05
C SER A 47 13.81 -8.08 -13.76
N GLU A 48 13.56 -9.39 -13.80
CA GLU A 48 12.31 -9.96 -14.35
C GLU A 48 11.08 -9.61 -13.48
N PHE A 49 11.28 -9.41 -12.17
CA PHE A 49 10.22 -8.93 -11.27
C PHE A 49 9.97 -7.41 -11.37
N SER A 50 10.82 -6.63 -12.02
CA SER A 50 10.64 -5.16 -12.10
C SER A 50 9.47 -4.75 -13.01
N ALA A 51 9.15 -5.53 -14.05
CA ALA A 51 8.05 -5.22 -14.97
C ALA A 51 6.66 -5.24 -14.29
N PRO A 52 6.29 -6.27 -13.50
CA PRO A 52 5.05 -6.23 -12.72
C PRO A 52 5.04 -5.17 -11.61
N VAL A 53 6.20 -4.74 -11.12
CA VAL A 53 6.34 -3.64 -10.15
C VAL A 53 5.95 -2.30 -10.77
N ASN A 54 6.33 -2.02 -12.01
CA ASN A 54 5.96 -0.78 -12.70
C ASN A 54 4.44 -0.64 -12.91
N ALA A 55 3.81 -1.69 -13.45
CA ALA A 55 2.37 -1.70 -13.68
C ALA A 55 1.58 -1.57 -12.35
N SER A 56 2.12 -2.10 -11.26
CA SER A 56 1.52 -1.96 -9.93
C SER A 56 1.71 -0.53 -9.38
N THR A 57 2.84 0.12 -9.65
CA THR A 57 3.16 1.47 -9.12
C THR A 57 2.23 2.55 -9.68
N GLU A 58 1.77 2.44 -10.93
CA GLU A 58 0.80 3.40 -11.50
C GLU A 58 -0.63 3.22 -10.97
N GLN A 59 -1.01 2.00 -10.58
CA GLN A 59 -2.38 1.68 -10.17
C GLN A 59 -2.61 1.93 -8.67
N LEU A 60 -1.56 1.92 -7.84
CA LEU A 60 -1.67 2.11 -6.40
C LEU A 60 -2.18 3.52 -6.00
N PRO A 61 -1.68 4.63 -6.57
CA PRO A 61 -2.20 5.97 -6.26
C PRO A 61 -3.68 6.13 -6.67
N GLN A 62 -4.06 5.53 -7.80
CA GLN A 62 -5.45 5.51 -8.26
C GLN A 62 -6.34 4.74 -7.27
N ALA A 63 -5.90 3.56 -6.81
CA ALA A 63 -6.61 2.78 -5.80
C ALA A 63 -6.74 3.54 -4.47
N GLN A 64 -5.69 4.25 -4.04
CA GLN A 64 -5.70 5.08 -2.85
C GLN A 64 -6.74 6.22 -2.98
N THR A 65 -6.72 6.93 -4.11
CA THR A 65 -7.69 7.99 -4.42
C THR A 65 -9.12 7.46 -4.44
N HIS A 66 -9.34 6.29 -5.06
CA HIS A 66 -10.66 5.65 -5.08
C HIS A 66 -11.15 5.27 -3.68
N LEU A 67 -10.28 4.74 -2.82
CA LEU A 67 -10.62 4.42 -1.44
C LEU A 67 -10.97 5.67 -0.62
N LEU A 68 -10.20 6.74 -0.75
CA LEU A 68 -10.51 8.02 -0.08
C LEU A 68 -11.83 8.63 -0.57
N ASN A 69 -12.10 8.53 -1.87
CA ASN A 69 -13.37 8.98 -2.44
C ASN A 69 -14.54 8.11 -1.94
N LEU A 70 -14.38 6.78 -1.91
CA LEU A 70 -15.36 5.86 -1.36
C LEU A 70 -15.70 6.20 0.11
N LYS A 71 -14.69 6.45 0.94
CA LYS A 71 -14.88 6.92 2.33
C LYS A 71 -15.72 8.19 2.37
N THR A 72 -15.34 9.19 1.58
CA THR A 72 -16.03 10.49 1.53
C THR A 72 -17.49 10.34 1.08
N GLN A 73 -17.75 9.59 0.01
CA GLN A 73 -19.10 9.33 -0.47
C GLN A 73 -19.94 8.57 0.56
N THR A 74 -19.34 7.62 1.26
CA THR A 74 -20.02 6.86 2.33
C THR A 74 -20.38 7.77 3.50
N GLU A 75 -19.47 8.64 3.93
CA GLU A 75 -19.73 9.65 4.98
C GLU A 75 -20.87 10.59 4.59
N GLN A 76 -20.83 11.15 3.38
CA GLN A 76 -21.86 12.05 2.87
C GLN A 76 -23.22 11.36 2.75
N GLY A 77 -23.23 10.12 2.24
CA GLY A 77 -24.45 9.31 2.12
C GLY A 77 -25.08 9.05 3.48
N THR A 78 -24.28 8.59 4.46
CA THR A 78 -24.74 8.36 5.83
C THR A 78 -25.28 9.63 6.48
N HIS A 79 -24.56 10.75 6.35
CA HIS A 79 -25.01 12.03 6.91
C HIS A 79 -26.35 12.46 6.33
N ARG A 80 -26.54 12.32 5.01
CA ARG A 80 -27.82 12.63 4.36
C ARG A 80 -28.95 11.73 4.85
N VAL A 81 -28.71 10.43 5.01
CA VAL A 81 -29.73 9.51 5.56
C VAL A 81 -30.12 9.91 6.98
N MET A 82 -29.16 10.31 7.83
CA MET A 82 -29.45 10.79 9.18
C MET A 82 -30.34 12.03 9.19
N LEU A 83 -30.06 13.02 8.32
CA LEU A 83 -30.89 14.22 8.19
C LEU A 83 -32.33 13.90 7.78
N GLU A 84 -32.51 12.96 6.84
CA GLU A 84 -33.85 12.53 6.43
C GLU A 84 -34.58 11.78 7.58
N VAL A 85 -33.86 10.97 8.36
CA VAL A 85 -34.42 10.31 9.55
C VAL A 85 -34.88 11.33 10.59
N GLU A 86 -34.06 12.34 10.89
CA GLU A 86 -34.40 13.42 11.80
C GLU A 86 -35.65 14.18 11.32
N ALA A 87 -35.73 14.51 10.04
CA ALA A 87 -36.90 15.17 9.46
C ALA A 87 -38.18 14.32 9.58
N ILE A 88 -38.08 12.99 9.43
CA ILE A 88 -39.20 12.07 9.65
C ILE A 88 -39.62 12.07 11.12
N GLN A 89 -38.66 12.03 12.05
CA GLN A 89 -38.95 12.07 13.48
C GLN A 89 -39.63 13.38 13.91
N ASP A 90 -39.21 14.52 13.36
CA ASP A 90 -39.87 15.80 13.59
C ASP A 90 -41.33 15.79 13.09
N ASN A 91 -41.56 15.23 11.91
CA ASN A 91 -42.91 15.05 11.38
C ASN A 91 -43.75 14.12 12.27
N HIS A 92 -43.18 13.01 12.74
CA HIS A 92 -43.84 12.10 13.67
C HIS A 92 -44.20 12.78 14.99
N ALA A 93 -43.32 13.64 15.53
CA ALA A 93 -43.61 14.41 16.73
C ALA A 93 -44.82 15.34 16.53
N GLN A 94 -44.89 16.03 15.38
CA GLN A 94 -46.04 16.87 15.02
C GLN A 94 -47.33 16.05 14.86
N ILE A 95 -47.27 14.93 14.13
CA ILE A 95 -48.41 14.03 13.92
C ILE A 95 -48.90 13.45 15.24
N SER A 96 -47.99 13.04 16.13
CA SER A 96 -48.31 12.51 17.46
C SER A 96 -49.04 13.55 18.32
N LYS A 97 -48.61 14.83 18.26
CA LYS A 97 -49.30 15.94 18.92
C LYS A 97 -50.72 16.13 18.36
N MET A 98 -50.86 16.20 17.04
CA MET A 98 -52.16 16.34 16.37
C MET A 98 -53.10 15.17 16.70
N LEU A 99 -52.59 13.93 16.71
CA LEU A 99 -53.34 12.74 17.08
C LEU A 99 -53.88 12.81 18.50
N LYS A 100 -53.06 13.29 19.46
CA LYS A 100 -53.50 13.48 20.84
C LYS A 100 -54.61 14.52 20.95
N GLU A 101 -54.45 15.67 20.28
CA GLU A 101 -55.45 16.75 20.27
C GLU A 101 -56.78 16.30 19.61
N MET A 102 -56.70 15.59 18.48
CA MET A 102 -57.87 15.01 17.82
C MET A 102 -58.54 13.96 18.70
N THR A 103 -57.77 13.05 19.31
CA THR A 103 -58.31 12.02 20.20
C THR A 103 -59.06 12.64 21.38
N GLN A 104 -58.51 13.70 21.98
CA GLN A 104 -59.16 14.45 23.06
C GLN A 104 -60.47 15.10 22.62
N THR A 105 -60.47 15.74 21.44
CA THR A 105 -61.67 16.40 20.87
C THR A 105 -62.76 15.37 20.57
N LEU A 106 -62.39 14.23 19.99
CA LEU A 106 -63.31 13.13 19.70
C LEU A 106 -63.89 12.53 20.99
N GLN A 107 -63.08 12.34 22.04
CA GLN A 107 -63.55 11.88 23.35
C GLN A 107 -64.61 12.83 23.94
N GLN A 108 -64.38 14.15 23.85
CA GLN A 108 -65.34 15.16 24.31
C GLN A 108 -66.64 15.15 23.49
N ALA A 109 -66.54 14.88 22.18
CA ALA A 109 -67.69 14.75 21.29
C ALA A 109 -68.44 13.42 21.41
N GLN A 110 -68.02 12.51 22.31
CA GLN A 110 -68.64 11.20 22.56
C GLN A 110 -68.82 10.35 21.28
N VAL A 111 -67.86 10.41 20.36
CA VAL A 111 -67.87 9.57 19.14
C VAL A 111 -67.67 8.11 19.48
N SER A 112 -67.89 7.24 18.50
CA SER A 112 -67.82 5.79 18.70
C SER A 112 -66.46 5.34 19.29
N PRO A 113 -66.45 4.43 20.27
CA PRO A 113 -65.21 3.90 20.86
C PRO A 113 -64.27 3.26 19.84
N ALA A 114 -64.83 2.72 18.74
CA ALA A 114 -64.05 2.14 17.65
C ALA A 114 -63.12 3.16 16.98
N LEU A 115 -63.59 4.41 16.77
CA LEU A 115 -62.78 5.46 16.16
C LEU A 115 -61.63 5.90 17.08
N ILE A 116 -61.91 6.02 18.38
CA ILE A 116 -60.87 6.33 19.39
C ILE A 116 -59.80 5.24 19.41
N GLN A 117 -60.20 3.97 19.32
CA GLN A 117 -59.24 2.87 19.27
C GLN A 117 -58.40 2.88 18.00
N GLN A 118 -58.98 3.24 16.84
CA GLN A 118 -58.21 3.42 15.61
C GLN A 118 -57.15 4.53 15.75
N MET A 119 -57.47 5.64 16.39
CA MET A 119 -56.49 6.72 16.66
C MET A 119 -55.35 6.24 17.57
N HIS A 120 -55.66 5.45 18.60
CA HIS A 120 -54.66 4.88 19.48
C HIS A 120 -53.73 3.91 18.73
N THR A 121 -54.30 3.02 17.90
CA THR A 121 -53.51 2.11 17.05
C THR A 121 -52.59 2.90 16.12
N LEU A 122 -53.07 3.99 15.50
CA LEU A 122 -52.25 4.83 14.64
C LEU A 122 -51.06 5.45 15.40
N GLY A 123 -51.31 5.96 16.62
CA GLY A 123 -50.25 6.46 17.50
C GLY A 123 -49.24 5.38 17.91
N GLN A 124 -49.68 4.15 18.14
CA GLN A 124 -48.79 3.02 18.43
C GLN A 124 -47.93 2.63 17.23
N THR A 125 -48.48 2.66 16.01
CA THR A 125 -47.71 2.41 14.79
C THR A 125 -46.63 3.47 14.59
N LEU A 126 -46.99 4.75 14.79
CA LEU A 126 -46.04 5.85 14.69
C LEU A 126 -44.87 5.69 15.69
N GLY A 127 -45.17 5.33 16.94
CA GLY A 127 -44.15 5.07 17.95
C GLY A 127 -43.31 3.81 17.70
N GLN A 128 -43.81 2.84 16.93
CA GLN A 128 -43.00 1.72 16.45
C GLN A 128 -42.05 2.15 15.34
N ASP A 129 -42.50 3.00 14.43
CA ASP A 129 -41.64 3.56 13.39
C ASP A 129 -40.54 4.43 13.98
N ASP A 130 -40.81 5.24 15.02
CA ASP A 130 -39.78 6.00 15.74
C ASP A 130 -38.67 5.11 16.30
N LYS A 131 -39.02 3.94 16.86
CA LYS A 131 -38.03 2.96 17.32
C LYS A 131 -37.19 2.42 16.17
N ARG A 132 -37.82 2.09 15.05
CA ARG A 132 -37.11 1.61 13.85
C ARG A 132 -36.17 2.67 13.27
N LEU A 133 -36.56 3.94 13.33
CA LEU A 133 -35.71 5.07 12.93
C LEU A 133 -34.48 5.22 13.85
N LEU A 134 -34.65 5.05 15.17
CA LEU A 134 -33.53 5.00 16.12
C LEU A 134 -32.59 3.80 15.85
N ASP A 135 -33.16 2.64 15.54
CA ASP A 135 -32.38 1.45 15.18
C ASP A 135 -31.57 1.67 13.90
N ILE A 136 -32.15 2.35 12.90
CA ILE A 136 -31.45 2.74 11.66
C ILE A 136 -30.28 3.67 11.97
N MET A 137 -30.48 4.72 12.77
CA MET A 137 -29.39 5.63 13.16
C MET A 137 -28.28 4.89 13.91
N THR A 138 -28.64 3.96 14.78
CA THR A 138 -27.67 3.12 15.51
C THR A 138 -26.90 2.23 14.53
N ALA A 139 -27.57 1.60 13.56
CA ALA A 139 -26.92 0.76 12.56
C ALA A 139 -25.96 1.55 11.65
N LEU A 140 -26.28 2.81 11.35
CA LEU A 140 -25.41 3.69 10.55
C LEU A 140 -24.06 4.00 11.23
N SER A 141 -23.93 3.82 12.55
CA SER A 141 -22.64 3.94 13.25
C SER A 141 -21.57 2.95 12.74
N PHE A 142 -21.98 1.87 12.06
CA PHE A 142 -21.06 0.96 11.36
C PHE A 142 -20.17 1.68 10.32
N GLN A 143 -20.60 2.83 9.80
CA GLN A 143 -19.80 3.63 8.88
C GLN A 143 -18.44 4.03 9.46
N ASP A 144 -18.34 4.27 10.78
CA ASP A 144 -17.05 4.56 11.41
C ASP A 144 -16.07 3.39 11.28
N LEU A 145 -16.55 2.15 11.48
CA LEU A 145 -15.73 0.96 11.26
C LEU A 145 -15.30 0.81 9.79
N VAL A 146 -16.19 1.17 8.85
CA VAL A 146 -15.86 1.19 7.42
C VAL A 146 -14.79 2.25 7.14
N ALA A 147 -14.93 3.47 7.65
CA ALA A 147 -13.96 4.55 7.47
C ALA A 147 -12.59 4.19 8.06
N GLN A 148 -12.55 3.58 9.24
CA GLN A 148 -11.32 3.07 9.84
C GLN A 148 -10.67 1.97 8.98
N SER A 149 -11.47 1.02 8.47
CA SER A 149 -10.96 -0.03 7.58
C SER A 149 -10.36 0.54 6.30
N VAL A 150 -11.04 1.52 5.69
CA VAL A 150 -10.56 2.22 4.50
C VAL A 150 -9.25 2.97 4.79
N ASN A 151 -9.15 3.71 5.90
CA ASN A 151 -7.90 4.40 6.26
C ASN A 151 -6.73 3.42 6.46
N LYS A 152 -6.99 2.24 7.05
CA LYS A 152 -5.97 1.18 7.17
C LYS A 152 -5.53 0.64 5.82
N LEU A 153 -6.46 0.39 4.91
CA LEU A 153 -6.14 -0.04 3.54
C LEU A 153 -5.31 1.01 2.79
N VAL A 154 -5.68 2.29 2.92
CA VAL A 154 -4.91 3.41 2.36
C VAL A 154 -3.48 3.44 2.90
N THR A 155 -3.29 3.22 4.20
CA THR A 155 -1.96 3.16 4.84
C THR A 155 -1.14 1.98 4.30
N ILE A 156 -1.76 0.80 4.16
CA ILE A 156 -1.09 -0.39 3.61
C ILE A 156 -0.67 -0.15 2.16
N LEU A 157 -1.53 0.49 1.34
CA LEU A 157 -1.20 0.81 -0.04
C LEU A 157 -0.03 1.80 -0.14
N ASP A 158 0.00 2.82 0.73
CA ASP A 158 1.11 3.78 0.83
C ASP A 158 2.44 3.06 1.19
N GLU A 159 2.41 2.13 2.16
CA GLU A 159 3.59 1.32 2.50
C GLU A 159 4.05 0.42 1.34
N VAL A 160 3.12 -0.15 0.58
CA VAL A 160 3.44 -0.97 -0.60
C VAL A 160 4.06 -0.08 -1.69
N GLU A 161 3.48 1.08 -1.94
CA GLU A 161 4.00 2.06 -2.91
C GLU A 161 5.44 2.48 -2.56
N HIS A 162 5.70 2.87 -1.30
CA HIS A 162 7.05 3.18 -0.82
C HIS A 162 8.04 2.05 -1.07
N LYS A 163 7.66 0.80 -0.80
CA LYS A 163 8.53 -0.37 -0.98
C LYS A 163 8.79 -0.66 -2.45
N LEU A 164 7.79 -0.50 -3.32
CA LEU A 164 7.93 -0.66 -4.75
C LEU A 164 8.84 0.44 -5.35
N LEU A 165 8.67 1.69 -4.93
CA LEU A 165 9.55 2.79 -5.34
C LEU A 165 10.98 2.60 -4.82
N GLN A 166 11.17 2.16 -3.57
CA GLN A 166 12.49 1.82 -3.06
C GLN A 166 13.15 0.71 -3.89
N LEU A 167 12.38 -0.32 -4.27
CA LEU A 167 12.87 -1.38 -5.16
C LEU A 167 13.28 -0.81 -6.53
N VAL A 168 12.45 0.06 -7.12
CA VAL A 168 12.76 0.76 -8.38
C VAL A 168 14.04 1.58 -8.28
N VAL A 169 14.26 2.33 -7.20
CA VAL A 169 15.48 3.15 -7.06
C VAL A 169 16.73 2.30 -6.81
N VAL A 170 16.61 1.22 -6.03
CA VAL A 170 17.73 0.32 -5.76
C VAL A 170 18.12 -0.46 -7.01
N PHE A 171 17.15 -0.96 -7.79
CA PHE A 171 17.41 -1.88 -8.91
C PHE A 171 17.41 -1.21 -10.29
N GLY A 172 16.81 -0.04 -10.44
CA GLY A 172 16.81 0.76 -11.67
C GLY A 172 18.20 1.07 -12.25
N PRO A 173 19.23 1.40 -11.45
CA PRO A 173 20.60 1.58 -11.95
C PRO A 173 21.20 0.32 -12.59
N TYR A 174 20.77 -0.87 -12.14
CA TYR A 174 21.36 -2.13 -12.57
C TYR A 174 20.75 -2.68 -13.85
N GLN A 175 19.48 -2.39 -14.13
CA GLN A 175 18.91 -2.59 -15.48
C GLN A 175 19.60 -1.73 -16.54
N LYS A 176 20.09 -0.54 -16.15
CA LYS A 176 20.81 0.41 -17.03
C LYS A 176 22.33 0.18 -17.09
N GLN A 177 22.84 -1.04 -16.91
CA GLN A 177 24.27 -1.35 -17.10
C GLN A 177 24.83 -1.10 -18.53
N ALA A 178 24.09 -0.43 -19.43
CA ALA A 178 24.60 0.13 -20.68
C ALA A 178 24.70 1.67 -20.72
N ALA A 179 24.26 2.42 -19.72
CA ALA A 179 24.33 3.89 -19.75
C ALA A 179 24.69 4.49 -18.38
N LYS A 180 25.87 5.13 -18.34
CA LYS A 180 26.41 5.95 -17.23
C LYS A 180 25.30 6.68 -16.47
N THR A 181 24.85 6.11 -15.36
CA THR A 181 23.87 6.74 -14.46
C THR A 181 24.58 7.09 -13.17
N ASP A 182 24.42 8.34 -12.76
CA ASP A 182 25.12 9.00 -11.66
C ASP A 182 24.65 8.43 -10.32
N GLN A 183 25.42 7.52 -9.73
CA GLN A 183 25.11 6.85 -8.46
C GLN A 183 24.78 7.83 -7.32
N GLY A 184 25.30 9.07 -7.36
CA GLY A 184 25.01 10.11 -6.38
C GLY A 184 23.54 10.50 -6.35
N LYS A 185 22.88 10.62 -7.51
CA LYS A 185 21.46 11.03 -7.60
C LYS A 185 20.51 9.95 -7.07
N ALA A 186 20.80 8.68 -7.33
CA ALA A 186 20.00 7.57 -6.79
C ALA A 186 20.04 7.53 -5.25
N SER A 187 21.22 7.77 -4.67
CA SER A 187 21.38 7.83 -3.21
C SER A 187 20.68 9.04 -2.58
N GLU A 188 20.62 10.17 -3.30
CA GLU A 188 19.91 11.38 -2.85
C GLU A 188 18.38 11.19 -2.89
N MET A 189 17.85 10.56 -3.95
CA MET A 189 16.43 10.23 -4.07
C MET A 189 15.96 9.19 -3.03
N LEU A 190 16.79 8.19 -2.69
CA LEU A 190 16.50 7.27 -1.56
C LEU A 190 16.39 8.02 -0.24
N LYS A 191 17.29 8.98 0.00
CA LYS A 191 17.28 9.78 1.22
C LYS A 191 16.06 10.69 1.29
N GLN A 192 15.57 11.19 0.17
CA GLN A 192 14.32 11.94 0.09
C GLN A 192 13.10 11.03 0.34
N LEU A 193 13.03 9.84 -0.29
CA LEU A 193 11.98 8.84 -0.01
C LEU A 193 11.93 8.43 1.47
N GLU A 194 13.09 8.22 2.09
CA GLU A 194 13.22 7.90 3.52
C GLU A 194 12.78 9.08 4.41
N ALA A 195 13.02 10.32 3.99
CA ALA A 195 12.58 11.52 4.70
C ALA A 195 11.05 11.73 4.61
N THR A 196 10.44 11.37 3.47
CA THR A 196 8.99 11.50 3.25
C THR A 196 8.18 10.38 3.88
N LYS A 197 8.80 9.31 4.41
CA LYS A 197 8.16 8.13 5.02
C LYS A 197 7.06 8.42 6.07
N ASN A 198 7.05 9.60 6.70
CA ASN A 198 6.07 9.99 7.72
C ASN A 198 5.05 11.06 7.25
N THR A 199 5.04 11.38 5.96
CA THR A 199 4.18 12.37 5.32
C THR A 199 3.63 11.78 4.02
N SER A 200 2.46 12.24 3.56
CA SER A 200 1.90 11.80 2.27
C SER A 200 2.96 11.92 1.18
N MET A 201 3.21 10.83 0.44
CA MET A 201 4.20 10.81 -0.64
C MET A 201 3.86 11.88 -1.69
N ASP A 202 4.87 12.61 -2.16
CA ASP A 202 4.69 13.59 -3.24
C ASP A 202 4.70 12.84 -4.59
N GLN A 203 3.56 12.83 -5.28
CA GLN A 203 3.41 12.14 -6.57
C GLN A 203 4.43 12.66 -7.59
N ASP A 204 4.79 13.94 -7.52
CA ASP A 204 5.79 14.54 -8.40
C ASP A 204 7.18 13.88 -8.21
N LEU A 205 7.52 13.50 -6.98
CA LEU A 205 8.75 12.79 -6.65
C LEU A 205 8.71 11.33 -7.14
N ALA A 206 7.57 10.65 -6.99
CA ALA A 206 7.38 9.29 -7.49
C ALA A 206 7.51 9.24 -9.02
N ASP A 207 6.87 10.17 -9.72
CA ASP A 207 6.92 10.31 -11.18
C ASP A 207 8.34 10.67 -11.66
N GLU A 208 9.05 11.55 -10.95
CA GLU A 208 10.45 11.89 -11.26
C GLU A 208 11.38 10.67 -11.14
N ILE A 209 11.19 9.86 -10.10
CA ILE A 209 11.93 8.62 -9.88
C ILE A 209 11.67 7.62 -11.02
N LEU A 210 10.39 7.36 -11.35
CA LEU A 210 10.00 6.44 -12.42
C LEU A 210 10.65 6.86 -13.75
N LYS A 211 10.54 8.15 -14.10
CA LYS A 211 11.13 8.74 -15.31
C LYS A 211 12.65 8.65 -15.34
N GLN A 212 13.33 8.91 -14.21
CA GLN A 212 14.78 8.88 -14.13
C GLN A 212 15.34 7.47 -14.31
N PHE A 213 14.65 6.46 -13.81
CA PHE A 213 15.07 5.07 -13.94
C PHE A 213 14.55 4.36 -15.20
N GLY A 214 13.75 5.06 -16.03
CA GLY A 214 13.30 4.56 -17.34
C GLY A 214 12.09 3.64 -17.25
N PHE A 215 11.35 3.75 -16.16
CA PHE A 215 10.07 3.11 -15.95
C PHE A 215 9.00 4.13 -16.37
N ASN A 216 8.47 3.96 -17.58
CA ASN A 216 7.33 4.71 -18.12
C ASN A 216 6.17 3.75 -18.34
#